data_AF-A0A7Y7NXD5-F1
#
_entry.id   AF-A0A7Y7NXD5-F1
#
_cell.length_a   1.000
_cell.length_b   1.000
_cell.length_c   1.000
_cell.angle_alpha   90.00
_cell.angle_beta   90.00
_cell.angle_gamma   90.00
#
_symmetry.space_group_name_H-M   'P 1'
#
loop_
_entity.id
_entity.type
_entity.pdbx_description
1 polymer ?
#
loop_
_entity_poly.entity_id
_entity_poly.type
_entity_poly.pdbx_seq_one_letter_code
_entity_poly.pdbx_strand_id
1 'polypeptide(L)'
;SRLEQKYPEFRALMNEYRDGILLFELTDKKVWSKAVKDTVGLLDFYTKNKANYTWPERVEATVYTCSNAQVSNETREVLAKNKGKEVADQDLLNAINKDSQLKLQIENGKYAKGDNKSVDAVDWTPGLSKDVNLEKSVVFVDIKKKIAPDNKTLSEAKGLITADYQNSLEKSWLEDLKKKYTVQVNKDILSTIK
;
A
#
# COMPACT_ATOMS: atom_id res chain seq x y z
N SER A 1 -43.05 14.63 -18.70
CA SER A 1 -43.84 13.83 -17.72
C SER A 1 -44.14 14.70 -16.50
N ARG A 2 -45.34 14.65 -15.89
CA ARG A 2 -45.72 15.46 -14.70
C ARG A 2 -45.57 14.71 -13.36
N LEU A 3 -44.75 13.66 -13.33
CA LEU A 3 -44.60 12.76 -12.18
C LEU A 3 -44.15 13.50 -10.92
N GLU A 4 -43.19 14.42 -11.02
CA GLU A 4 -42.69 15.22 -9.89
C GLU A 4 -43.73 16.19 -9.31
N GLN A 5 -44.69 16.65 -10.12
CA GLN A 5 -45.78 17.50 -9.63
C GLN A 5 -46.89 16.70 -8.93
N LYS A 6 -47.07 15.44 -9.32
CA LYS A 6 -48.13 14.57 -8.79
C LYS A 6 -47.68 13.76 -7.56
N TYR A 7 -46.39 13.49 -7.45
CA TYR A 7 -45.84 12.63 -6.39
C TYR A 7 -44.68 13.36 -5.68
N PRO A 8 -44.95 13.97 -4.52
CA PRO A 8 -43.93 14.71 -3.76
C PRO A 8 -42.69 13.89 -3.39
N GLU A 9 -42.84 12.60 -3.10
CA GLU A 9 -41.73 11.69 -2.82
C GLU A 9 -40.85 11.46 -4.06
N PHE A 10 -41.45 11.28 -5.23
CA PHE A 10 -40.69 11.16 -6.48
C PHE A 10 -39.90 12.43 -6.78
N ARG A 11 -40.49 13.61 -6.53
CA ARG A 11 -39.78 14.89 -6.65
C ARG A 11 -38.62 15.00 -5.66
N ALA A 12 -38.81 14.57 -4.41
CA ALA A 12 -37.76 14.57 -3.40
C ALA A 12 -36.59 13.68 -3.83
N LEU A 13 -36.88 12.45 -4.27
CA LEU A 13 -35.87 11.51 -4.78
C LEU A 13 -35.11 12.07 -5.99
N MET A 14 -35.81 12.68 -6.95
CA MET A 14 -35.16 13.29 -8.11
C MET A 14 -34.27 14.47 -7.74
N ASN A 15 -34.66 15.27 -6.74
CA ASN A 15 -33.83 16.36 -6.22
C ASN A 15 -32.59 15.81 -5.50
N GLU A 16 -32.74 14.80 -4.64
CA GLU A 16 -31.61 14.16 -3.96
C GLU A 16 -30.59 13.61 -4.96
N TYR A 17 -31.06 12.94 -6.02
CA TYR A 17 -30.18 12.43 -7.07
C TYR A 17 -29.44 13.55 -7.81
N ARG A 18 -30.17 14.62 -8.17
CA ARG A 18 -29.59 15.79 -8.81
C ARG A 18 -28.53 16.45 -7.94
N ASP A 19 -28.83 16.68 -6.67
CA ASP A 19 -27.92 17.32 -5.72
C ASP A 19 -26.71 16.43 -5.44
N GLY A 20 -26.91 15.11 -5.37
CA GLY A 20 -25.85 14.12 -5.25
C GLY A 20 -24.88 14.15 -6.44
N ILE A 21 -25.38 14.20 -7.68
CA ILE A 21 -24.52 14.33 -8.87
C ILE A 21 -23.77 15.66 -8.86
N LEU A 22 -24.43 16.77 -8.53
CA LEU A 22 -23.77 18.08 -8.49
C LEU A 22 -22.66 18.12 -7.44
N LEU A 23 -22.92 17.58 -6.25
CA LEU A 23 -21.91 17.47 -5.19
C LEU A 23 -20.74 16.58 -5.64
N PHE A 24 -21.02 15.44 -6.27
CA PHE A 24 -20.01 14.53 -6.80
C PHE A 24 -19.11 15.23 -7.84
N GLU A 25 -19.70 15.86 -8.85
CA GLU A 25 -18.96 16.57 -9.91
C GLU A 25 -18.11 17.71 -9.36
N LEU A 26 -18.65 18.47 -8.39
CA LEU A 26 -17.91 19.53 -7.72
C LEU A 26 -16.75 18.97 -6.90
N THR A 27 -16.99 17.89 -6.15
CA THR A 27 -15.97 17.24 -5.32
C THR A 27 -14.86 16.66 -6.18
N ASP A 28 -15.19 15.97 -7.28
CA ASP A 28 -14.18 15.48 -8.22
C ASP A 28 -13.32 16.63 -8.75
N LYS A 29 -13.97 17.67 -9.29
CA LYS A 29 -13.28 18.81 -9.87
C LYS A 29 -12.39 19.56 -8.89
N LYS A 30 -12.83 19.72 -7.64
CA LYS A 30 -12.14 20.54 -6.63
C LYS A 30 -11.12 19.75 -5.82
N VAL A 31 -11.32 18.45 -5.65
CA VAL A 31 -10.56 17.60 -4.75
C VAL A 31 -9.89 16.47 -5.53
N TRP A 32 -10.66 15.52 -6.08
CA TRP A 32 -10.10 14.26 -6.58
C TRP A 32 -9.29 14.40 -7.87
N SER A 33 -9.91 14.91 -8.94
CA SER A 33 -9.25 15.21 -10.21
C SER A 33 -8.11 16.23 -10.00
N LYS A 34 -8.29 17.20 -9.10
CA LYS A 34 -7.26 18.20 -8.80
C LYS A 34 -6.03 17.54 -8.18
N ALA A 35 -6.18 16.71 -7.16
CA ALA A 35 -5.06 16.05 -6.50
C ALA A 35 -4.22 15.17 -7.45
N VAL A 36 -4.85 14.58 -8.45
CA VAL A 36 -4.17 13.73 -9.46
C VAL A 36 -3.47 14.57 -10.54
N LYS A 37 -4.09 15.68 -10.98
CA LYS A 37 -3.59 16.51 -12.08
C LYS A 37 -2.57 17.57 -11.64
N ASP A 38 -2.66 18.02 -10.39
CA ASP A 38 -1.80 19.06 -9.82
C ASP A 38 -0.48 18.46 -9.33
N THR A 39 0.46 18.28 -10.26
CA THR A 39 1.78 17.70 -9.97
C THR A 39 2.64 18.59 -9.07
N VAL A 40 2.51 19.92 -9.20
CA VAL A 40 3.26 20.89 -8.39
C VAL A 40 2.73 20.90 -6.96
N GLY A 41 1.41 21.02 -6.78
CA GLY A 41 0.80 21.00 -5.46
C GLY A 41 1.02 19.67 -4.73
N LEU A 42 0.97 18.54 -5.45
CA LEU A 42 1.26 17.22 -4.88
C LEU A 42 2.73 17.11 -4.42
N LEU A 43 3.68 17.64 -5.20
CA LEU A 43 5.10 17.66 -4.84
C LEU A 43 5.36 18.55 -3.61
N ASP A 44 4.76 19.75 -3.57
CA ASP A 44 4.85 20.66 -2.43
C ASP A 44 4.23 20.06 -1.17
N PHE A 45 3.09 19.38 -1.32
CA PHE A 45 2.46 18.67 -0.22
C PHE A 45 3.35 17.54 0.30
N TYR A 46 3.90 16.72 -0.61
CA TYR A 46 4.84 15.65 -0.24
C TYR A 46 6.05 16.21 0.49
N THR A 47 6.72 17.24 -0.05
CA THR A 47 7.95 17.80 0.56
C THR A 47 7.73 18.31 1.98
N LYS A 48 6.58 18.95 2.26
CA LYS A 48 6.19 19.41 3.60
C LYS A 48 5.84 18.28 4.56
N ASN A 49 5.35 17.15 4.05
CA ASN A 49 4.86 16.02 4.82
C ASN A 49 5.75 14.76 4.72
N LYS A 50 6.99 14.89 4.20
CA LYS A 50 7.89 13.75 3.95
C LYS A 50 8.03 12.79 5.13
N ALA A 51 8.10 13.33 6.34
CA ALA A 51 8.25 12.56 7.57
C ALA A 51 7.05 11.62 7.85
N ASN A 52 5.87 11.88 7.29
CA ASN A 52 4.71 11.01 7.40
C ASN A 52 4.80 9.80 6.45
N TYR A 53 5.72 9.85 5.49
CA TYR A 53 5.88 8.87 4.43
C TYR A 53 7.24 8.20 4.56
N THR A 54 7.45 7.46 5.64
CA THR A 54 8.69 6.73 5.88
C THR A 54 8.48 5.23 5.73
N TRP A 55 9.48 4.55 5.19
CA TRP A 55 9.65 3.14 5.40
C TRP A 55 10.14 2.89 6.83
N PRO A 56 9.61 1.87 7.53
CA PRO A 56 10.22 1.39 8.75
C PRO A 56 11.57 0.72 8.46
N GLU A 57 12.23 0.21 9.49
CA GLU A 57 13.38 -0.68 9.30
C GLU A 57 12.97 -1.89 8.44
N ARG A 58 13.82 -2.22 7.47
CA ARG A 58 13.61 -3.32 6.52
C ARG A 58 14.86 -4.16 6.37
N VAL A 59 14.71 -5.35 5.83
CA VAL A 59 15.82 -6.17 5.35
C VAL A 59 15.67 -6.47 3.88
N GLU A 60 16.77 -6.42 3.15
CA GLU A 60 16.86 -7.04 1.84
C GLU A 60 17.20 -8.52 2.04
N ALA A 61 16.29 -9.38 1.62
CA ALA A 61 16.41 -10.81 1.87
C ALA A 61 15.97 -11.62 0.64
N THR A 62 16.50 -12.82 0.54
CA THR A 62 15.99 -13.85 -0.36
C THR A 62 15.39 -14.98 0.49
N VAL A 63 14.11 -15.27 0.29
CA VAL A 63 13.39 -16.36 0.95
C VAL A 63 13.42 -17.57 0.04
N TYR A 64 13.96 -18.68 0.55
CA TYR A 64 14.02 -19.97 -0.14
C TYR A 64 13.01 -20.91 0.52
N THR A 65 11.95 -21.26 -0.21
CA THR A 65 10.93 -22.21 0.22
C THR A 65 11.19 -23.54 -0.45
N CYS A 66 11.54 -24.55 0.36
CA CYS A 66 11.84 -25.90 -0.09
C CYS A 66 10.72 -26.87 0.30
N SER A 67 10.44 -27.84 -0.57
CA SER A 67 9.40 -28.85 -0.32
C SER A 67 9.76 -29.86 0.78
N ASN A 68 11.04 -30.03 1.10
CA ASN A 68 11.53 -30.91 2.18
C ASN A 68 12.96 -30.54 2.61
N ALA A 69 13.44 -31.19 3.67
CA ALA A 69 14.77 -30.95 4.24
C ALA A 69 15.92 -31.36 3.29
N GLN A 70 15.71 -32.37 2.43
CA GLN A 70 16.72 -32.77 1.45
C GLN A 70 16.97 -31.66 0.43
N VAL A 71 15.90 -31.07 -0.11
CA VAL A 71 15.98 -29.94 -1.05
C VAL A 71 16.60 -28.71 -0.39
N SER A 72 16.30 -28.44 0.89
CA SER A 72 16.96 -27.38 1.66
C SER A 72 18.47 -27.57 1.71
N ASN A 73 18.93 -28.77 2.07
CA ASN A 73 20.35 -29.09 2.15
C ASN A 73 21.06 -28.97 0.79
N GLU A 74 20.45 -29.53 -0.26
CA GLU A 74 20.96 -29.42 -1.63
C GLU A 74 21.08 -27.94 -2.06
N THR A 75 20.06 -27.13 -1.80
CA THR A 75 20.06 -25.69 -2.14
C THR A 75 21.15 -24.95 -1.36
N ARG A 76 21.30 -25.21 -0.05
CA ARG A 76 22.37 -24.63 0.78
C ARG A 76 23.76 -25.00 0.29
N GLU A 77 23.97 -26.24 -0.15
CA GLU A 77 25.25 -26.66 -0.72
C GLU A 77 25.59 -25.91 -2.01
N VAL A 78 24.61 -25.75 -2.91
CA VAL A 78 24.81 -25.01 -4.16
C VAL A 78 25.13 -23.54 -3.87
N LEU A 79 24.43 -22.92 -2.91
CA LEU A 79 24.72 -21.56 -2.46
C LEU A 79 26.11 -21.45 -1.82
N ALA A 80 26.52 -22.43 -1.02
CA ALA A 80 27.83 -22.45 -0.38
C ALA A 80 28.99 -22.61 -1.40
N LYS A 81 28.82 -23.45 -2.43
CA LYS A 81 29.80 -23.68 -3.50
C LYS A 81 30.00 -22.46 -4.40
N ASN A 82 28.99 -21.60 -4.49
CA ASN A 82 29.03 -20.41 -5.35
C ASN A 82 29.26 -19.10 -4.58
N LYS A 83 29.70 -19.16 -3.31
CA LYS A 83 30.03 -17.97 -2.50
C LYS A 83 31.00 -17.04 -3.25
N GLY A 84 30.46 -15.92 -3.78
CA GLY A 84 31.21 -14.90 -4.51
C GLY A 84 30.82 -14.70 -5.98
N LYS A 85 29.95 -15.55 -6.55
CA LYS A 85 29.29 -15.30 -7.83
C LYS A 85 27.80 -15.18 -7.58
N GLU A 86 27.18 -14.13 -8.12
CA GLU A 86 25.72 -14.01 -8.15
C GLU A 86 25.20 -15.16 -9.02
N VAL A 87 24.75 -16.26 -8.38
CA VAL A 87 24.05 -17.32 -9.08
C VAL A 87 22.70 -16.75 -9.43
N ALA A 88 22.37 -16.71 -10.72
CA ALA A 88 21.05 -16.27 -11.13
C ALA A 88 20.02 -17.20 -10.48
N ASP A 89 18.97 -16.64 -9.88
CA ASP A 89 17.91 -17.41 -9.25
C ASP A 89 17.33 -18.48 -10.20
N GLN A 90 17.33 -18.18 -11.51
CA GLN A 90 16.93 -19.12 -12.56
C GLN A 90 17.84 -20.34 -12.67
N ASP A 91 19.15 -20.22 -12.49
CA ASP A 91 20.07 -21.35 -12.55
C ASP A 91 19.86 -22.29 -11.36
N LEU A 92 19.60 -21.73 -10.18
CA LEU A 92 19.22 -22.50 -8.98
C LEU A 92 17.89 -23.23 -9.18
N LEU A 93 16.88 -22.54 -9.69
CA LEU A 93 15.58 -23.14 -9.99
C LEU A 93 15.74 -24.27 -11.02
N ASN A 94 16.50 -24.07 -12.09
CA ASN A 94 16.73 -25.09 -13.12
C ASN A 94 17.52 -26.29 -12.59
N ALA A 95 18.46 -26.08 -11.66
CA ALA A 95 19.24 -27.14 -11.06
C ALA A 95 18.41 -28.02 -10.11
N ILE A 96 17.50 -27.42 -9.34
CA ILE A 96 16.74 -28.08 -8.28
C ILE A 96 15.36 -28.58 -8.73
N ASN A 97 14.64 -27.81 -9.55
CA ASN A 97 13.27 -28.12 -10.01
C ASN A 97 13.20 -29.04 -11.24
N LYS A 98 14.24 -29.84 -11.52
CA LYS A 98 14.35 -30.68 -12.73
C LYS A 98 13.13 -31.57 -13.00
N ASP A 99 12.60 -32.22 -11.96
CA ASP A 99 11.47 -33.15 -12.09
C ASP A 99 10.12 -32.53 -11.69
N SER A 100 10.14 -31.40 -10.98
CA SER A 100 8.93 -30.72 -10.49
C SER A 100 9.23 -29.26 -10.17
N GLN A 101 8.40 -28.36 -10.70
CA GLN A 101 8.51 -26.91 -10.52
C GLN A 101 8.23 -26.41 -9.09
N LEU A 102 7.80 -27.31 -8.19
CA LEU A 102 7.40 -26.97 -6.83
C LEU A 102 8.40 -27.45 -5.77
N LYS A 103 9.63 -27.87 -6.14
CA LYS A 103 10.63 -28.31 -5.16
C LYS A 103 11.27 -27.11 -4.43
N LEU A 104 11.58 -26.04 -5.16
CA LEU A 104 12.19 -24.81 -4.67
C LEU A 104 11.46 -23.59 -5.23
N GLN A 105 11.13 -22.66 -4.35
CA GLN A 105 10.68 -21.32 -4.71
C GLN A 105 11.65 -20.30 -4.11
N ILE A 106 11.98 -19.28 -4.89
CA ILE A 106 12.91 -18.22 -4.50
C ILE A 106 12.16 -16.91 -4.62
N GLU A 107 12.08 -16.16 -3.52
CA GLU A 107 11.49 -14.82 -3.50
C GLU A 107 12.54 -13.83 -3.01
N ASN A 108 12.94 -12.90 -3.87
CA ASN A 108 13.78 -11.77 -3.47
C ASN A 108 12.92 -10.54 -3.20
N GLY A 109 13.19 -9.86 -2.10
CA GLY A 109 12.45 -8.66 -1.74
C GLY A 109 13.08 -7.84 -0.64
N LYS A 110 12.43 -6.70 -0.37
CA LYS A 110 12.67 -5.89 0.82
C LYS A 110 11.49 -6.08 1.74
N TYR A 111 11.75 -6.56 2.95
CA TYR A 111 10.71 -6.91 3.91
C TYR A 111 10.83 -6.02 5.14
N ALA A 112 9.73 -5.36 5.49
CA ALA A 112 9.52 -4.81 6.81
C ALA A 112 9.02 -5.91 7.76
N LYS A 113 9.09 -5.63 9.06
CA LYS A 113 8.55 -6.53 10.07
C LYS A 113 7.05 -6.71 9.87
N GLY A 114 6.59 -7.96 9.76
CA GLY A 114 5.20 -8.31 9.48
C GLY A 114 4.88 -8.57 8.00
N ASP A 115 5.78 -8.24 7.07
CA ASP A 115 5.55 -8.48 5.64
C ASP A 115 5.66 -9.96 5.28
N ASN A 116 6.53 -10.72 5.97
CA ASN A 116 6.74 -12.13 5.72
C ASN A 116 7.10 -12.90 7.00
N LYS A 117 6.28 -13.91 7.33
CA LYS A 117 6.45 -14.73 8.55
C LYS A 117 7.80 -15.42 8.64
N SER A 118 8.37 -15.86 7.51
CA SER A 118 9.67 -16.53 7.47
C SER A 118 10.81 -15.56 7.77
N VAL A 119 10.73 -14.35 7.23
CA VAL A 119 11.72 -13.28 7.47
C VAL A 119 11.62 -12.75 8.90
N ASP A 120 10.42 -12.72 9.47
CA ASP A 120 10.20 -12.33 10.85
C ASP A 120 10.68 -13.40 11.86
N ALA A 121 10.74 -14.66 11.45
CA ALA A 121 11.16 -15.78 12.29
C ALA A 121 12.70 -15.92 12.41
N VAL A 122 13.46 -15.13 11.66
CA VAL A 122 14.92 -15.19 11.64
C VAL A 122 15.54 -13.90 12.18
N ASP A 123 16.75 -14.02 12.73
CA ASP A 123 17.53 -12.83 13.08
C ASP A 123 17.92 -12.08 11.81
N TRP A 124 17.72 -10.77 11.80
CA TRP A 124 18.04 -9.90 10.66
C TRP A 124 19.55 -9.69 10.48
N THR A 125 20.38 -10.67 10.79
CA THR A 125 21.84 -10.64 10.63
C THR A 125 22.21 -11.07 9.21
N PRO A 126 23.11 -10.34 8.51
CA PRO A 126 23.54 -10.73 7.17
C PRO A 126 24.05 -12.17 7.09
N GLY A 127 23.56 -12.92 6.10
CA GLY A 127 23.87 -14.32 5.85
C GLY A 127 22.65 -15.25 5.89
N LEU A 128 22.93 -16.54 5.73
CA LEU A 128 21.93 -17.60 5.72
C LEU A 128 21.41 -17.90 7.13
N SER A 129 20.10 -17.88 7.29
CA SER A 129 19.42 -18.29 8.51
C SER A 129 19.49 -19.81 8.72
N LYS A 130 19.03 -20.26 9.89
CA LYS A 130 18.65 -21.67 10.11
C LYS A 130 17.35 -21.99 9.37
N ASP A 131 17.10 -23.28 9.17
CA ASP A 131 15.84 -23.75 8.61
C ASP A 131 14.69 -23.44 9.58
N VAL A 132 13.64 -22.84 9.04
CA VAL A 132 12.37 -22.56 9.69
C VAL A 132 11.34 -23.50 9.06
N ASN A 133 10.81 -24.41 9.86
CA ASN A 133 9.74 -25.29 9.41
C ASN A 133 8.42 -24.53 9.43
N LEU A 134 7.86 -24.26 8.26
CA LEU A 134 6.57 -23.61 8.09
C LEU A 134 5.60 -24.62 7.45
N GLU A 135 4.64 -25.07 8.25
CA GLU A 135 3.64 -26.06 7.86
C GLU A 135 4.24 -27.37 7.32
N LYS A 136 4.28 -27.52 5.99
CA LYS A 136 4.79 -28.70 5.26
C LYS A 136 6.05 -28.39 4.44
N SER A 137 6.60 -27.19 4.57
CA SER A 137 7.75 -26.71 3.79
C SER A 137 8.88 -26.30 4.72
N VAL A 138 10.11 -26.49 4.25
CA VAL A 138 11.32 -26.04 4.93
C VAL A 138 11.72 -24.72 4.31
N VAL A 139 11.76 -23.65 5.09
CA VAL A 139 12.09 -22.31 4.59
C VAL A 139 13.37 -21.83 5.24
N PHE A 140 14.26 -21.24 4.46
CA PHE A 140 15.38 -20.48 5.02
C PHE A 140 15.52 -19.14 4.29
N VAL A 141 16.14 -18.19 4.97
CA VAL A 141 16.22 -16.81 4.52
C VAL A 141 17.69 -16.43 4.43
N ASP A 142 18.11 -15.89 3.29
CA ASP A 142 19.40 -15.24 3.15
C ASP A 142 19.23 -13.73 3.31
N ILE A 143 19.72 -13.18 4.42
CA ILE A 143 19.68 -11.74 4.66
C ILE A 143 20.88 -11.11 3.96
N LYS A 144 20.64 -10.31 2.92
CA LYS A 144 21.72 -9.60 2.23
C LYS A 144 22.21 -8.41 3.05
N LYS A 145 21.28 -7.55 3.48
CA LYS A 145 21.59 -6.36 4.29
C LYS A 145 20.38 -5.83 5.06
N LYS A 146 20.65 -5.17 6.17
CA LYS A 146 19.67 -4.31 6.86
C LYS A 146 19.56 -2.96 6.15
N ILE A 147 18.33 -2.45 6.06
CA ILE A 147 17.99 -1.16 5.47
C ILE A 147 17.37 -0.31 6.59
N ALA A 148 18.04 0.79 6.93
CA ALA A 148 17.55 1.74 7.92
C ALA A 148 16.23 2.39 7.44
N PRO A 149 15.41 2.93 8.37
CA PRO A 149 14.25 3.73 8.01
C PRO A 149 14.65 4.88 7.06
N ASP A 150 13.88 5.06 6.00
CA ASP A 150 14.12 6.10 5.00
C ASP A 150 12.79 6.63 4.45
N ASN A 151 12.79 7.85 3.95
CA ASN A 151 11.60 8.47 3.36
C ASN A 151 11.25 7.74 2.05
N LYS A 152 9.98 7.34 1.93
CA LYS A 152 9.42 6.82 0.68
C LYS A 152 9.51 7.90 -0.38
N THR A 153 9.91 7.52 -1.59
CA THR A 153 9.86 8.43 -2.73
C THR A 153 8.41 8.79 -3.08
N LEU A 154 8.22 9.91 -3.80
CA LEU A 154 6.91 10.32 -4.30
C LEU A 154 6.23 9.21 -5.12
N SER A 155 7.02 8.42 -5.87
CA SER A 155 6.49 7.32 -6.68
C SER A 155 6.00 6.15 -5.80
N GLU A 156 6.79 5.74 -4.80
CA GLU A 156 6.46 4.64 -3.89
C GLU A 156 5.23 4.93 -3.02
N ALA A 157 5.04 6.18 -2.62
CA ALA A 157 3.93 6.59 -1.76
C ALA A 157 2.84 7.37 -2.50
N LYS A 158 2.85 7.40 -3.84
CA LYS A 158 1.97 8.28 -4.65
C LYS A 158 0.50 8.16 -4.28
N GLY A 159 -0.02 6.94 -4.12
CA GLY A 159 -1.42 6.70 -3.78
C GLY A 159 -1.80 7.28 -2.41
N LEU A 160 -0.97 7.03 -1.40
CA LEU A 160 -1.15 7.56 -0.04
C LEU A 160 -1.05 9.09 -0.03
N ILE A 161 -0.02 9.65 -0.66
CA ILE A 161 0.19 11.09 -0.76
C ILE A 161 -0.99 11.75 -1.49
N THR A 162 -1.51 11.11 -2.55
CA THR A 162 -2.67 11.64 -3.29
C THR A 162 -3.91 11.67 -2.41
N ALA A 163 -4.19 10.61 -1.65
CA ALA A 163 -5.33 10.56 -0.74
C ALA A 163 -5.22 11.62 0.37
N ASP A 164 -4.05 11.79 0.97
CA ASP A 164 -3.81 12.83 1.97
C ASP A 164 -3.92 14.24 1.37
N TYR A 165 -3.43 14.42 0.14
CA TYR A 165 -3.55 15.68 -0.56
C TYR A 165 -5.02 16.00 -0.88
N GLN A 166 -5.82 15.02 -1.29
CA GLN A 166 -7.28 15.17 -1.43
C GLN A 166 -7.91 15.64 -0.12
N ASN A 167 -7.60 15.00 1.00
CA ASN A 167 -8.11 15.41 2.31
C ASN A 167 -7.73 16.85 2.66
N SER A 168 -6.51 17.29 2.30
CA SER A 168 -6.08 18.68 2.52
C SER A 168 -6.84 19.68 1.64
N LEU A 169 -7.08 19.33 0.37
CA LEU A 169 -7.85 20.15 -0.58
C LEU A 169 -9.30 20.26 -0.15
N GLU A 170 -9.90 19.17 0.32
CA GLU A 170 -11.27 19.16 0.82
C GLU A 170 -11.42 20.07 2.04
N LYS A 171 -10.51 19.96 3.02
CA LYS A 171 -10.51 20.85 4.20
C LYS A 171 -10.40 22.32 3.79
N SER A 172 -9.47 22.65 2.91
CA SER A 172 -9.31 24.02 2.39
C SER A 172 -10.57 24.49 1.67
N TRP A 173 -11.19 23.63 0.85
CA TRP A 173 -12.39 23.98 0.11
C TRP A 173 -13.58 24.21 1.04
N LEU A 174 -13.77 23.37 2.05
CA LEU A 174 -14.81 23.55 3.07
C LEU A 174 -14.63 24.83 3.87
N GLU A 175 -13.39 25.19 4.23
CA GLU A 175 -13.09 26.45 4.90
C GLU A 175 -13.46 27.66 4.03
N ASP A 176 -13.14 27.63 2.74
CA ASP A 176 -13.49 28.69 1.79
C ASP A 176 -15.01 28.82 1.63
N LEU A 177 -15.74 27.70 1.55
CA LEU A 177 -17.19 27.70 1.49
C LEU A 177 -17.81 28.31 2.76
N LYS A 178 -17.32 27.92 3.95
CA LYS A 178 -17.80 28.45 5.23
C LYS A 178 -17.56 29.95 5.38
N LYS A 179 -16.45 30.46 4.84
CA LYS A 179 -16.16 31.91 4.82
C LYS A 179 -17.07 32.65 3.84
N LYS A 180 -17.34 32.07 2.68
CA LYS A 180 -18.13 32.69 1.62
C LYS A 180 -19.63 32.69 1.90
N TYR A 181 -20.14 31.63 2.54
CA TYR A 181 -21.55 31.43 2.79
C TYR A 181 -21.83 31.44 4.29
N THR A 182 -22.58 32.44 4.74
CA THR A 182 -23.02 32.53 6.13
C THR A 182 -24.13 31.51 6.38
N VAL A 183 -23.86 30.55 7.27
CA VAL A 183 -24.86 29.56 7.69
C VAL A 183 -25.48 30.05 9.00
N GLN A 184 -26.78 30.32 8.99
CA GLN A 184 -27.55 30.60 10.21
C GLN A 184 -28.31 29.34 10.60
N VAL A 185 -28.03 28.81 11.80
CA VAL A 185 -28.74 27.66 12.34
C VAL A 185 -29.76 28.16 13.35
N ASN A 186 -31.05 28.04 13.04
CA ASN A 186 -32.11 28.29 14.00
C ASN A 186 -32.23 27.08 14.94
N LYS A 187 -31.55 27.18 16.09
CA LYS A 187 -31.50 26.11 17.09
C LYS A 187 -32.86 25.81 17.74
N ASP A 188 -33.72 26.83 17.83
CA ASP A 188 -35.05 26.68 18.44
C ASP A 188 -35.90 25.74 17.60
N ILE A 189 -35.95 25.95 16.28
CA ILE A 189 -36.66 25.07 15.35
C ILE A 189 -35.99 23.70 15.25
N LEU A 190 -34.65 23.64 15.21
CA LEU A 190 -33.93 22.36 15.14
C LEU A 190 -34.27 21.44 16.33
N SER A 191 -34.48 21.99 17.53
CA SER A 191 -34.87 21.23 18.72
C SER A 191 -36.28 20.63 18.65
N THR A 192 -37.14 21.13 17.74
CA THR A 192 -38.51 20.64 17.56
C THR A 192 -38.62 19.47 16.58
N ILE A 193 -37.55 19.16 15.85
CA ILE A 193 -37.48 18.04 14.92
C ILE A 193 -36.94 16.83 15.71
N LYS A 194 -37.81 15.82 15.92
CA LYS A 194 -37.45 14.52 16.53
C LYS A 194 -37.00 13.51 15.48
#